data_AF-A0A437M364-F1
#
_entry.id   AF-A0A437M364-F1
#
_cell.length_a   1.000
_cell.length_b   1.000
_cell.length_c   1.000
_cell.angle_alpha   90.00
_cell.angle_beta   90.00
_cell.angle_gamma   90.00
#
_symmetry.space_group_name_H-M   'P 1'
#
loop_
_entity.id
_entity.type
_entity.pdbx_description
1 polymer ?
#
loop_
_entity_poly.entity_id
_entity_poly.type
_entity_poly.pdbx_seq_one_letter_code
_entity_poly.pdbx_strand_id
1 'polypeptide(L)'
;MSHAPSITLLGALLAWAGPAAAQHPANAPPPPAERSAEARARYPQPVRVGDLLGRQVLEDSPQQTVLGRVAGVTRDTEGVAILVDCCGILGFGTRRVALPVETMTLLGQFMVARGQDRQSMALLPAVAPARAAPLPVDASIRVGLGRN
;
A
#
# COMPACT_ATOMS: atom_id res chain seq x y z
N MET A 1 -31.84 55.58 53.30
CA MET A 1 -31.69 55.14 51.89
C MET A 1 -30.25 55.39 51.47
N SER A 2 -29.40 54.36 51.47
CA SER A 2 -28.21 54.26 50.61
C SER A 2 -27.59 52.87 50.83
N HIS A 3 -27.61 52.04 49.80
CA HIS A 3 -26.90 50.77 49.71
C HIS A 3 -25.61 50.97 48.90
N ALA A 4 -24.56 50.22 49.26
CA ALA A 4 -23.46 49.65 48.44
C ALA A 4 -22.10 49.74 49.20
N PRO A 5 -21.05 49.01 48.78
CA PRO A 5 -20.95 47.55 48.82
C PRO A 5 -19.60 47.05 49.40
N SER A 6 -19.51 45.73 49.57
CA SER A 6 -18.35 44.84 49.52
C SER A 6 -16.96 45.41 49.22
N ILE A 7 -15.92 44.85 49.88
CA ILE A 7 -14.78 44.20 49.21
C ILE A 7 -14.03 43.29 50.21
N THR A 8 -13.98 42.01 49.84
CA THR A 8 -13.21 40.92 50.42
C THR A 8 -11.81 40.91 49.82
N LEU A 9 -10.78 40.58 50.60
CA LEU A 9 -9.54 40.01 50.06
C LEU A 9 -8.86 39.14 51.11
N LEU A 10 -9.21 37.86 51.08
CA LEU A 10 -8.52 36.77 51.77
C LEU A 10 -7.43 36.26 50.82
N GLY A 11 -6.17 36.45 51.21
CA GLY A 11 -5.03 35.84 50.53
C GLY A 11 -4.74 34.44 51.06
N ALA A 12 -4.26 33.56 50.17
CA ALA A 12 -3.10 32.69 50.34
C ALA A 12 -3.23 31.37 49.53
N LEU A 13 -2.63 31.39 48.34
CA LEU A 13 -1.62 30.46 47.81
C LEU A 13 -1.68 28.93 48.10
N LEU A 14 -1.45 28.21 47.00
CA LEU A 14 -0.75 26.92 46.82
C LEU A 14 -1.53 25.61 47.09
N ALA A 15 -1.89 24.92 46.01
CA ALA A 15 -1.17 23.72 45.56
C ALA A 15 -1.76 23.21 44.23
N TRP A 16 -0.93 23.20 43.20
CA TRP A 16 -1.25 22.70 41.87
C TRP A 16 -1.13 21.17 41.86
N ALA A 17 -2.25 20.45 41.94
CA ALA A 17 -2.30 19.02 41.69
C ALA A 17 -2.70 18.80 40.23
N GLY A 18 -1.71 18.52 39.38
CA GLY A 18 -1.92 18.15 37.98
C GLY A 18 -2.67 16.81 37.84
N PRO A 19 -3.24 16.53 36.65
CA PRO A 19 -4.14 15.42 36.45
C PRO A 19 -3.37 14.10 36.36
N ALA A 20 -3.72 13.12 37.19
CA ALA A 20 -3.38 11.73 36.95
C ALA A 20 -4.30 11.18 35.84
N ALA A 21 -3.99 11.53 34.59
CA ALA A 21 -4.57 10.84 33.44
C ALA A 21 -3.95 9.44 33.38
N ALA A 22 -4.75 8.43 33.75
CA ALA A 22 -4.47 7.03 33.49
C ALA A 22 -4.16 6.84 31.98
N GLN A 23 -2.91 6.51 31.67
CA GLN A 23 -2.47 6.25 30.31
C GLN A 23 -3.00 4.87 29.87
N HIS A 24 -4.05 4.87 29.05
CA HIS A 24 -4.45 3.70 28.28
C HIS A 24 -3.28 3.21 27.40
N PRO A 25 -3.04 1.90 27.26
CA PRO A 25 -1.93 1.34 26.48
C PRO A 25 -2.23 1.35 24.96
N ALA A 26 -2.70 2.47 24.43
CA ALA A 26 -3.04 2.63 23.01
C ALA A 26 -1.98 3.42 22.20
N ASN A 27 -0.90 3.88 22.84
CA ASN A 27 0.09 4.78 22.22
C ASN A 27 1.55 4.31 22.33
N ALA A 28 1.79 3.03 22.65
CA ALA A 28 3.12 2.47 22.54
C ALA A 28 3.53 2.47 21.05
N PRO A 29 4.68 3.07 20.67
CA PRO A 29 5.16 2.98 19.30
C PRO A 29 5.25 1.51 18.89
N PRO A 30 4.74 1.11 17.71
CA PRO A 30 4.85 -0.27 17.29
C PRO A 30 6.32 -0.70 17.27
N PRO A 31 6.60 -1.99 17.52
CA PRO A 31 7.96 -2.51 17.52
C PRO A 31 8.69 -2.12 16.22
N PRO A 32 10.03 -1.90 16.26
CA PRO A 32 10.79 -1.39 15.11
C PRO A 32 10.58 -2.13 13.79
N ALA A 33 10.32 -3.44 13.85
CA ALA A 33 10.02 -4.28 12.69
C ALA A 33 8.69 -3.88 12.01
N GLU A 34 7.64 -3.61 12.81
CA GLU A 34 6.34 -3.17 12.30
C GLU A 34 6.40 -1.75 11.73
N ARG A 35 7.13 -0.84 12.39
CA ARG A 35 7.38 0.53 11.85
C ARG A 35 8.08 0.51 10.50
N SER A 36 9.06 -0.39 10.32
CA SER A 36 9.81 -0.51 9.07
C SER A 36 8.96 -1.13 7.96
N ALA A 37 8.08 -2.08 8.30
CA ALA A 37 7.15 -2.68 7.35
C ALA A 37 6.12 -1.66 6.85
N GLU A 38 5.54 -0.88 7.76
CA GLU A 38 4.58 0.15 7.41
C GLU A 38 5.23 1.32 6.66
N ALA A 39 6.46 1.70 7.03
CA ALA A 39 7.24 2.68 6.29
C ALA A 39 7.57 2.20 4.87
N ARG A 40 7.99 0.95 4.67
CA ARG A 40 8.28 0.41 3.32
C ARG A 40 7.03 0.29 2.45
N ALA A 41 5.87 -0.01 3.04
CA ALA A 41 4.58 0.09 2.37
C ALA A 41 4.23 1.55 1.99
N ARG A 42 4.80 2.52 2.71
CA ARG A 42 4.58 3.97 2.54
C ARG A 42 5.64 4.68 1.70
N TYR A 43 6.78 4.03 1.39
CA TYR A 43 7.86 4.57 0.55
C TYR A 43 8.05 3.73 -0.73
N PRO A 44 7.22 4.00 -1.77
CA PRO A 44 7.40 3.39 -3.07
C PRO A 44 8.80 3.65 -3.64
N GLN A 45 9.46 2.57 -4.07
CA GLN A 45 10.79 2.61 -4.66
C GLN A 45 10.69 2.89 -6.17
N PRO A 46 11.57 3.73 -6.72
CA PRO A 46 11.65 3.92 -8.17
C PRO A 46 12.23 2.66 -8.83
N VAL A 47 11.53 2.11 -9.83
CA VAL A 47 11.96 0.95 -10.62
C VAL A 47 11.72 1.21 -12.09
N ARG A 48 12.59 0.72 -12.98
CA ARG A 48 12.40 0.81 -14.42
C ARG A 48 11.36 -0.20 -14.89
N VAL A 49 10.51 0.18 -15.83
CA VAL A 49 9.48 -0.72 -16.39
C VAL A 49 10.12 -1.99 -16.96
N GLY A 50 11.24 -1.88 -17.66
CA GLY A 50 11.98 -3.01 -18.24
C GLY A 50 12.44 -4.03 -17.19
N ASP A 51 12.74 -3.59 -15.97
CA ASP A 51 13.15 -4.49 -14.88
C ASP A 51 11.97 -5.30 -14.33
N LEU A 52 10.72 -4.88 -14.58
CA LEU A 52 9.51 -5.56 -14.13
C LEU A 52 9.03 -6.62 -15.12
N LEU A 53 9.31 -6.44 -16.41
CA LEU A 53 8.80 -7.32 -17.45
C LEU A 53 9.26 -8.76 -17.25
N GLY A 54 8.33 -9.71 -17.39
CA GLY A 54 8.58 -11.14 -17.24
C GLY A 54 8.70 -11.65 -15.79
N ARG A 55 8.75 -10.76 -14.79
CA ARG A 55 8.72 -11.16 -13.37
C ARG A 55 7.48 -11.98 -13.05
N GLN A 56 7.64 -13.00 -12.22
CA GLN A 56 6.48 -13.75 -11.74
C GLN A 56 5.73 -12.91 -10.71
N VAL A 57 4.41 -12.97 -10.79
CA VAL A 57 3.50 -12.38 -9.83
C VAL A 57 3.02 -13.48 -8.90
N LEU A 58 3.26 -13.29 -7.61
CA LEU A 58 2.92 -14.22 -6.56
C LEU A 58 1.69 -13.73 -5.80
N GLU A 59 0.93 -14.68 -5.27
CA GLU A 59 -0.10 -14.45 -4.26
C GLU A 59 0.55 -13.98 -2.95
N ASP A 60 -0.12 -13.05 -2.25
CA ASP A 60 0.27 -12.63 -0.90
C ASP A 60 -0.19 -13.66 0.15
N SER A 61 0.31 -14.88 0.02
CA SER A 61 0.04 -16.02 0.88
C SER A 61 1.34 -16.73 1.26
N PRO A 62 1.37 -17.48 2.38
CA PRO A 62 2.54 -18.28 2.77
C PRO A 62 3.01 -19.26 1.69
N GLN A 63 2.08 -19.73 0.85
CA GLN A 63 2.35 -20.66 -0.25
C GLN A 63 2.97 -19.97 -1.46
N GLN A 64 2.88 -18.63 -1.56
CA GLN A 64 3.45 -17.81 -2.63
C GLN A 64 3.13 -18.35 -4.02
N THR A 65 1.87 -18.71 -4.22
CA THR A 65 1.37 -19.27 -5.47
C THR A 65 1.63 -18.35 -6.65
N VAL A 66 2.19 -18.86 -7.74
CA VAL A 66 2.34 -18.08 -8.98
C VAL A 66 0.96 -17.81 -9.59
N LEU A 67 0.62 -16.53 -9.72
CA LEU A 67 -0.60 -16.02 -10.33
C LEU A 67 -0.43 -15.71 -11.81
N GLY A 68 0.78 -15.34 -12.24
CA GLY A 68 1.07 -14.98 -13.62
C GLY A 68 2.44 -14.35 -13.81
N ARG A 69 2.59 -13.60 -14.91
CA ARG A 69 3.81 -12.85 -15.24
C ARG A 69 3.49 -11.44 -15.67
N VAL A 70 4.37 -10.51 -15.35
CA VAL A 70 4.27 -9.11 -15.80
C VAL A 70 4.49 -9.04 -17.31
N ALA A 71 3.53 -8.48 -18.02
CA ALA A 71 3.53 -8.33 -19.47
C ALA A 71 3.80 -6.89 -19.93
N GLY A 72 3.59 -5.92 -19.05
CA GLY A 72 3.70 -4.51 -19.38
C GLY A 72 3.29 -3.61 -18.24
N VAL A 73 3.42 -2.30 -18.47
CA VAL A 73 2.93 -1.27 -17.57
C VAL A 73 2.24 -0.22 -18.43
N THR A 74 1.06 0.21 -18.00
CA THR A 74 0.29 1.26 -18.67
C THR A 74 0.03 2.42 -17.74
N ARG A 75 -0.25 3.58 -18.33
CA ARG A 75 -0.76 4.75 -17.61
C ARG A 75 -2.01 5.27 -18.29
N ASP A 76 -3.01 5.57 -17.49
CA ASP A 76 -4.24 6.24 -17.90
C ASP A 76 -4.63 7.33 -16.88
N THR A 77 -5.89 7.76 -16.86
CA THR A 77 -6.41 8.76 -15.94
C THR A 77 -6.55 8.26 -14.51
N GLU A 78 -6.68 6.95 -14.30
CA GLU A 78 -6.80 6.33 -12.98
C GLU A 78 -5.43 6.12 -12.33
N GLY A 79 -4.36 6.01 -13.14
CA GLY A 79 -2.99 5.97 -12.64
C GLY A 79 -2.11 5.01 -13.43
N VAL A 80 -1.16 4.38 -12.71
CA VAL A 80 -0.27 3.38 -13.30
C VAL A 80 -0.80 1.98 -12.99
N ALA A 81 -0.91 1.14 -14.00
CA ALA A 81 -1.31 -0.25 -13.86
C ALA A 81 -0.21 -1.20 -14.36
N ILE A 82 -0.01 -2.30 -13.64
CA ILE A 82 0.81 -3.43 -14.07
C ILE A 82 -0.08 -4.40 -14.83
N LEU A 83 0.34 -4.74 -16.05
CA LEU A 83 -0.33 -5.75 -16.86
C LEU A 83 0.22 -7.13 -16.51
N VAL A 84 -0.67 -8.07 -16.18
CA VAL A 84 -0.30 -9.43 -15.79
C VAL A 84 -0.96 -10.42 -16.74
N ASP A 85 -0.16 -11.26 -17.39
CA ASP A 85 -0.63 -12.43 -18.12
C ASP A 85 -0.83 -13.58 -17.13
N CYS A 86 -2.07 -14.02 -16.97
CA CYS A 86 -2.49 -15.00 -15.96
C CYS A 86 -3.54 -15.98 -16.50
N CYS A 87 -4.04 -16.86 -15.62
CA CYS A 87 -5.19 -17.75 -15.82
C CYS A 87 -5.08 -18.81 -16.93
N GLY A 88 -3.98 -18.87 -17.67
CA GLY A 88 -3.74 -19.89 -18.70
C GLY A 88 -2.83 -21.03 -18.24
N ILE A 89 -2.82 -22.11 -19.02
CA ILE A 89 -1.93 -23.28 -18.84
C ILE A 89 -1.02 -23.35 -20.07
N LEU A 90 0.31 -23.29 -19.88
CA LEU A 90 1.30 -23.35 -20.98
C LEU A 90 1.05 -22.37 -22.16
N GLY A 91 0.51 -21.17 -21.88
CA GLY A 91 0.21 -20.16 -22.91
C GLY A 91 -1.17 -20.28 -23.57
N PHE A 92 -1.93 -21.35 -23.28
CA PHE A 92 -3.31 -21.48 -23.72
C PHE A 92 -4.27 -20.91 -22.68
N GLY A 93 -5.23 -20.10 -23.14
CA GLY A 93 -6.20 -19.43 -22.26
C GLY A 93 -5.60 -18.33 -21.39
N THR A 94 -4.38 -17.86 -21.69
CA THR A 94 -3.78 -16.73 -20.98
C THR A 94 -4.59 -15.47 -21.21
N ARG A 95 -4.92 -14.79 -20.12
CA ARG A 95 -5.64 -13.53 -20.15
C ARG A 95 -4.78 -12.46 -19.52
N ARG A 96 -4.80 -11.26 -20.12
CA ARG A 96 -4.13 -10.09 -19.59
C ARG A 96 -5.09 -9.29 -18.72
N VAL A 97 -4.72 -9.07 -17.47
CA VAL A 97 -5.46 -8.22 -16.53
C VAL A 97 -4.61 -7.02 -16.12
N ALA A 98 -5.24 -5.94 -15.71
CA ALA A 98 -4.58 -4.75 -15.19
C ALA A 98 -4.76 -4.69 -13.67
N LEU A 99 -3.66 -4.58 -12.95
CA LEU A 99 -3.63 -4.37 -11.51
C LEU A 99 -3.06 -2.97 -11.22
N PRO A 100 -3.71 -2.14 -10.40
CA PRO A 100 -3.14 -0.87 -9.96
C PRO A 100 -1.76 -1.09 -9.31
N VAL A 101 -0.80 -0.19 -9.53
CA VAL A 101 0.55 -0.35 -8.98
C VAL A 101 0.56 -0.38 -7.44
N GLU A 102 -0.47 0.18 -6.80
CA GLU A 102 -0.67 0.23 -5.35
C GLU A 102 -1.02 -1.13 -4.75
N THR A 103 -1.63 -2.02 -5.54
CA THR A 103 -1.89 -3.41 -5.14
C THR A 103 -0.67 -4.31 -5.37
N MET A 104 0.40 -3.78 -5.96
CA MET A 104 1.60 -4.52 -6.32
C MET A 104 2.77 -4.16 -5.41
N THR A 105 3.57 -5.16 -5.04
CA THR A 105 4.81 -4.95 -4.30
C THR A 105 5.96 -5.77 -4.85
N LEU A 106 7.18 -5.29 -4.65
CA LEU A 106 8.41 -5.97 -5.07
C LEU A 106 8.91 -6.89 -3.97
N LEU A 107 9.21 -8.15 -4.32
CA LEU A 107 9.81 -9.14 -3.43
C LEU A 107 11.01 -9.79 -4.14
N GLY A 108 12.21 -9.22 -3.96
CA GLY A 108 13.40 -9.68 -4.68
C GLY A 108 13.22 -9.61 -6.20
N GLN A 109 13.31 -10.75 -6.89
CA GLN A 109 13.04 -10.86 -8.32
C GLN A 109 11.55 -10.99 -8.67
N PHE A 110 10.67 -11.14 -7.69
CA PHE A 110 9.24 -11.35 -7.88
C PHE A 110 8.45 -10.08 -7.66
N MET A 111 7.19 -10.11 -8.09
CA MET A 111 6.16 -9.20 -7.63
C MET A 111 5.13 -9.97 -6.80
N VAL A 112 4.50 -9.29 -5.85
CA VAL A 112 3.38 -9.84 -5.06
C VAL A 112 2.15 -8.98 -5.33
N ALA A 113 1.04 -9.62 -5.69
CA ALA A 113 -0.26 -8.98 -5.85
C ALA A 113 -1.03 -9.06 -4.52
N ARG A 114 -1.05 -7.95 -3.80
CA ARG A 114 -1.67 -7.85 -2.47
C ARG A 114 -3.18 -7.99 -2.56
N GLY A 115 -3.72 -8.87 -1.72
CA GLY A 115 -5.16 -9.15 -1.68
C GLY A 115 -5.71 -9.79 -2.96
N GLN A 116 -4.84 -10.38 -3.79
CA GLN A 116 -5.25 -11.13 -4.97
C GLN A 116 -4.88 -12.60 -4.83
N ASP A 117 -5.83 -13.47 -5.15
CA ASP A 117 -5.64 -14.90 -5.29
C ASP A 117 -5.97 -15.32 -6.74
N ARG A 118 -5.90 -16.63 -7.04
CA ARG A 118 -6.22 -17.12 -8.38
C ARG A 118 -7.68 -16.87 -8.79
N GLN A 119 -8.63 -16.97 -7.87
CA GLN A 119 -10.04 -16.75 -8.15
C GLN A 119 -10.34 -15.27 -8.40
N SER A 120 -9.81 -14.37 -7.58
CA SER A 120 -9.99 -12.92 -7.76
C SER A 120 -9.39 -12.47 -9.09
N MET A 121 -8.19 -12.95 -9.44
CA MET A 121 -7.56 -12.75 -10.75
C MET A 121 -8.43 -13.24 -11.91
N ALA A 122 -9.13 -14.38 -11.72
CA ALA A 122 -10.03 -14.96 -12.71
C ALA A 122 -11.33 -14.15 -12.89
N LEU A 123 -11.71 -13.32 -11.93
CA LEU A 123 -12.88 -12.44 -12.01
C LEU A 123 -12.56 -11.06 -12.59
N LEU A 124 -11.29 -10.66 -12.62
CA LEU A 124 -10.89 -9.37 -13.20
C LEU A 124 -11.16 -9.32 -14.71
N PRO A 125 -11.61 -8.15 -15.23
CA PRO A 125 -11.83 -7.97 -16.66
C PRO A 125 -10.51 -8.08 -17.43
N ALA A 126 -10.59 -8.67 -18.62
CA ALA A 126 -9.48 -8.64 -19.56
C ALA A 126 -9.21 -7.19 -20.00
N VAL A 127 -7.94 -6.84 -20.13
CA VAL A 127 -7.55 -5.53 -20.66
C VAL A 127 -7.89 -5.48 -22.15
N ALA A 128 -8.73 -4.52 -22.53
CA ALA A 128 -8.96 -4.20 -23.93
C ALA A 128 -7.72 -3.47 -24.50
N PRO A 129 -7.25 -3.83 -25.71
CA PRO A 129 -6.01 -3.30 -26.28
C PRO A 129 -6.01 -1.78 -26.54
N ALA A 130 -7.16 -1.10 -26.46
CA ALA A 130 -7.31 0.30 -26.87
C ALA A 130 -7.35 1.32 -25.72
N ARG A 131 -7.33 0.90 -24.44
CA ARG A 131 -7.75 1.80 -23.34
C ARG A 131 -6.65 2.49 -22.54
N ALA A 132 -5.38 2.07 -22.65
CA ALA A 132 -4.31 2.62 -21.80
C ALA A 132 -3.00 2.78 -22.58
N ALA A 133 -2.29 3.88 -22.30
CA ALA A 133 -1.02 4.18 -22.96
C ALA A 133 0.10 3.31 -22.35
N PRO A 134 0.80 2.48 -23.14
CA PRO A 134 1.93 1.71 -22.64
C PRO A 134 3.08 2.64 -22.23
N LEU A 135 3.68 2.37 -21.08
CA LEU A 135 4.90 3.05 -20.65
C LEU A 135 6.14 2.38 -21.29
N PRO A 136 7.13 3.17 -21.75
CA PRO A 136 8.33 2.61 -22.36
C PRO A 136 9.22 1.94 -21.32
N VAL A 137 10.08 1.01 -21.76
CA VAL A 137 10.88 0.14 -20.88
C VAL A 137 11.89 0.88 -20.00
N ASP A 138 12.34 2.06 -20.44
CA ASP A 138 13.25 2.92 -19.70
C ASP A 138 12.54 3.89 -18.73
N ALA A 139 11.20 3.97 -18.79
CA ALA A 139 10.43 4.77 -17.84
C ALA A 139 10.58 4.22 -16.41
N SER A 140 10.59 5.13 -15.44
CA SER A 140 10.55 4.78 -14.02
C SER A 140 9.14 4.92 -13.45
N ILE A 141 8.71 3.90 -12.70
CA ILE A 141 7.49 3.93 -11.88
C ILE A 141 7.85 3.67 -10.42
N ARG A 142 6.90 3.96 -9.52
CA ARG A 142 7.06 3.79 -8.08
C ARG A 142 6.26 2.58 -7.62
N VAL A 143 6.92 1.60 -7.00
CA VAL A 143 6.29 0.34 -6.53
C VAL A 143 6.64 0.12 -5.05
N GLY A 144 5.67 -0.36 -4.27
CA GLY A 144 5.90 -0.71 -2.87
C GLY A 144 6.89 -1.87 -2.70
N LEU A 145 7.55 -1.96 -1.54
CA LEU A 145 8.37 -3.12 -1.19
C LEU A 145 7.55 -4.13 -0.38
N GLY A 146 7.62 -5.39 -0.77
CA GLY A 146 7.03 -6.53 -0.05
C GLY A 146 7.90 -6.95 1.14
N ARG A 147 7.29 -7.67 2.07
CA ARG A 147 7.98 -8.31 3.20
C ARG A 147 8.12 -9.81 2.94
N ASN A 148 9.16 -10.40 3.49
CA ASN A 148 9.31 -11.85 3.63
C ASN A 148 9.21 -12.20 5.12
#